data_AF-A0A0W7X833-F1
#
_entry.id   AF-A0A0W7X833-F1
#
_cell.length_a   1.000
_cell.length_b   1.000
_cell.length_c   1.000
_cell.angle_alpha   90.00
_cell.angle_beta   90.00
_cell.angle_gamma   90.00
#
_symmetry.space_group_name_H-M   'P 1'
#
loop_
_entity.id
_entity.type
_entity.pdbx_description
1 polymer ?
#
loop_
_entity_poly.entity_id
_entity_poly.type
_entity_poly.pdbx_seq_one_letter_code
_entity_poly.pdbx_strand_id
1 'polypeptide(L)'
;MTTASHTAPGDLVAALRLPVWNTLSARAEGLRRALPPRPDAPAARHAWLCSLTPEQARDAALLDHLDALCGHLAGRPALGYDADDPLPDAALEAAEGFNPQLTALILGYRKARATS
;
A
#
# COMPACT_ATOMS: atom_id res chain seq x y z
N MET A 1 -29.72 16.02 -21.45
CA MET A 1 -28.26 16.25 -21.58
C MET A 1 -27.64 15.82 -20.28
N THR A 2 -27.11 14.61 -20.21
CA THR A 2 -26.43 14.09 -19.03
C THR A 2 -24.95 14.38 -19.22
N THR A 3 -24.44 15.43 -18.56
CA THR A 3 -23.00 15.65 -18.46
C THR A 3 -22.43 14.47 -17.69
N ALA A 4 -21.78 13.55 -18.40
CA ALA A 4 -20.88 12.62 -17.77
C ALA A 4 -19.80 13.47 -17.12
N SER A 5 -19.86 13.61 -15.79
CA SER A 5 -18.78 14.18 -15.01
C SER A 5 -17.54 13.34 -15.33
N HIS A 6 -16.68 13.85 -16.20
CA HIS A 6 -15.37 13.32 -16.44
C HIS A 6 -14.61 13.58 -15.14
N THR A 7 -14.72 12.64 -14.19
CA THR A 7 -13.94 12.67 -12.97
C THR A 7 -12.49 12.67 -13.42
N ALA A 8 -11.80 13.80 -13.27
CA ALA A 8 -10.44 13.91 -13.76
C ALA A 8 -9.58 12.85 -13.04
N PRO A 9 -8.55 12.29 -13.70
CA PRO A 9 -7.68 11.29 -13.09
C PRO A 9 -7.13 11.71 -11.72
N GLY A 10 -6.85 13.00 -11.54
CA GLY A 10 -6.42 13.59 -10.26
C GLY A 10 -7.46 13.52 -9.14
N ASP A 11 -8.75 13.64 -9.45
CA ASP A 11 -9.84 13.54 -8.46
C ASP A 11 -9.98 12.11 -7.94
N LEU A 12 -9.79 11.12 -8.82
CA LEU A 12 -9.79 9.70 -8.43
C LEU A 12 -8.56 9.34 -7.59
N VAL A 13 -7.38 9.87 -7.92
CA VAL A 13 -6.17 9.71 -7.10
C VAL A 13 -6.38 10.29 -5.71
N ALA A 14 -6.91 11.51 -5.61
CA ALA A 14 -7.20 12.15 -4.33
C ALA A 14 -8.23 11.34 -3.50
N ALA A 15 -9.28 10.82 -4.17
CA ALA A 15 -10.30 10.00 -3.53
C ALA A 15 -9.78 8.64 -3.06
N LEU A 16 -8.80 8.03 -3.75
CA LEU A 16 -8.26 6.72 -3.43
C LEU A 16 -7.09 6.76 -2.44
N ARG A 17 -6.28 7.82 -2.45
CA ARG A 17 -5.02 7.89 -1.69
C ARG A 17 -5.23 7.63 -0.21
N LEU A 18 -6.18 8.34 0.42
CA LEU A 18 -6.43 8.19 1.86
C LEU A 18 -7.04 6.82 2.22
N PRO A 19 -8.08 6.32 1.52
CA PRO A 19 -8.59 4.96 1.75
C PRO A 19 -7.54 3.87 1.58
N VAL A 20 -6.75 3.91 0.51
CA VAL A 20 -5.67 2.93 0.26
C VAL A 20 -4.63 3.02 1.37
N TRP A 21 -4.16 4.22 1.72
CA TRP A 21 -3.21 4.41 2.80
C TRP A 21 -3.71 3.87 4.15
N ASN A 22 -4.99 4.12 4.49
CA ASN A 22 -5.61 3.61 5.72
C ASN A 22 -5.65 2.08 5.74
N THR A 23 -6.02 1.45 4.63
CA THR A 23 -6.07 -0.01 4.51
C THR A 23 -4.68 -0.63 4.66
N LEU A 24 -3.67 -0.09 3.96
CA LEU A 24 -2.30 -0.58 4.06
C LEU A 24 -1.74 -0.41 5.48
N SER A 25 -2.00 0.75 6.10
CA SER A 25 -1.59 1.03 7.48
C SER A 25 -2.24 0.10 8.49
N ALA A 26 -3.53 -0.19 8.34
CA ALA A 26 -4.24 -1.14 9.22
C ALA A 26 -3.69 -2.56 9.08
N ARG A 27 -3.36 -2.99 7.86
CA ARG A 27 -2.77 -4.32 7.60
C ARG A 27 -1.35 -4.40 8.16
N ALA A 28 -0.52 -3.38 7.94
CA ALA A 28 0.81 -3.28 8.52
C ALA A 28 0.75 -3.35 10.05
N GLU A 29 -0.22 -2.65 10.67
CA GLU A 29 -0.41 -2.70 12.12
C GLU A 29 -0.86 -4.06 12.64
N GLY A 30 -1.66 -4.79 11.85
CA GLY A 30 -1.98 -6.19 12.15
C GLY A 30 -0.72 -7.08 12.18
N LEU A 31 0.16 -6.92 11.19
CA LEU A 31 1.42 -7.67 11.11
C LEU A 31 2.38 -7.30 12.25
N ARG A 32 2.49 -6.02 12.62
CA ARG A 32 3.33 -5.60 13.77
C ARG A 32 2.90 -6.25 15.08
N ARG A 33 1.60 -6.46 15.27
CA ARG A 33 1.05 -7.13 16.45
C ARG A 33 1.26 -8.66 16.43
N ALA A 34 1.32 -9.26 15.24
CA ALA A 34 1.50 -10.70 15.08
C ALA A 34 2.98 -11.13 15.11
N LEU A 35 3.89 -10.27 14.64
CA LEU A 35 5.32 -10.53 14.61
C LEU A 35 5.98 -10.29 15.99
N PRO A 36 7.09 -10.99 16.28
CA PRO A 36 7.95 -10.61 17.40
C PRO A 36 8.39 -9.15 17.26
N PRO A 37 8.49 -8.37 18.37
CA PRO A 37 8.86 -6.96 18.31
C PRO A 37 10.14 -6.72 17.52
N ARG A 38 10.05 -5.86 16.50
CA ARG A 38 11.16 -5.55 15.62
C ARG A 38 12.11 -4.56 16.30
N PRO A 39 13.41 -4.85 16.43
CA PRO A 39 14.35 -3.94 17.06
C PRO A 39 14.69 -2.75 16.13
N ASP A 40 14.97 -1.60 16.74
CA ASP A 40 15.31 -0.37 16.02
C ASP A 40 16.76 -0.37 15.49
N ALA A 41 17.67 -1.00 16.22
CA ALA A 41 19.09 -1.02 15.86
C ALA A 41 19.35 -1.93 14.63
N PRO A 42 20.07 -1.45 13.59
CA PRO A 42 20.33 -2.23 12.37
C PRO A 42 20.99 -3.60 12.64
N ALA A 43 21.95 -3.66 13.56
CA ALA A 43 22.63 -4.92 13.92
C ALA A 43 21.68 -5.93 14.58
N ALA A 44 20.78 -5.45 15.46
CA ALA A 44 19.78 -6.29 16.10
C ALA A 44 18.70 -6.76 15.11
N ARG A 45 18.41 -5.95 14.08
CA ARG A 45 17.44 -6.29 13.03
C ARG A 45 17.90 -7.48 12.19
N HIS A 46 19.19 -7.62 11.91
CA HIS A 46 19.71 -8.81 11.23
C HIS A 46 19.52 -10.08 12.09
N ALA A 47 19.89 -10.04 13.37
CA ALA A 47 19.70 -11.18 14.27
C ALA A 47 18.21 -11.55 14.43
N TRP A 48 17.34 -10.54 14.51
CA TRP A 48 15.89 -10.74 14.52
C TRP A 48 15.41 -11.45 13.26
N LEU A 49 15.81 -11.01 12.06
CA LEU A 49 15.45 -11.66 10.80
C LEU A 49 15.87 -13.14 10.76
N CYS A 50 17.07 -13.45 11.24
CA CYS A 50 17.57 -14.83 11.31
C CYS A 50 16.82 -15.71 12.32
N SER A 51 16.14 -15.12 13.31
CA SER A 51 15.39 -15.84 14.34
C SER A 51 13.95 -16.18 13.96
N LEU A 52 13.44 -15.60 12.88
CA LEU A 52 12.06 -15.79 12.43
C LEU A 52 11.84 -17.18 11.83
N THR A 53 10.65 -17.74 12.04
CA THR A 53 10.20 -18.88 11.22
C THR A 53 10.01 -18.44 9.77
N PRO A 54 9.96 -19.38 8.80
CA PRO A 54 9.70 -19.03 7.40
C PRO A 54 8.40 -18.23 7.20
N GLU A 55 7.35 -18.54 7.95
CA GLU A 55 6.07 -17.82 7.93
C GLU A 55 6.25 -16.39 8.45
N GLN A 56 6.91 -16.22 9.60
CA GLN A 56 7.19 -14.91 10.16
C GLN A 56 8.11 -14.07 9.26
N ALA A 57 9.06 -14.70 8.56
CA ALA A 57 9.92 -14.02 7.62
C ALA A 57 9.13 -13.49 6.40
N ARG A 58 8.14 -14.26 5.91
CA ARG A 58 7.21 -13.80 4.86
C ARG A 58 6.37 -12.63 5.36
N ASP A 59 5.82 -12.73 6.57
CA ASP A 59 5.03 -11.66 7.18
C ASP A 59 5.86 -10.39 7.45
N ALA A 60 7.13 -10.54 7.84
CA ALA A 60 8.07 -9.45 8.02
C ALA A 60 8.40 -8.75 6.69
N ALA A 61 8.63 -9.52 5.62
CA ALA A 61 8.85 -8.97 4.28
C ALA A 61 7.60 -8.24 3.77
N LEU A 62 6.41 -8.79 4.03
CA LEU A 62 5.14 -8.13 3.72
C LEU A 62 4.98 -6.83 4.51
N LEU A 63 5.31 -6.81 5.81
CA LEU A 63 5.28 -5.61 6.62
C LEU A 63 6.22 -4.52 6.05
N ASP A 64 7.46 -4.88 5.69
CA ASP A 64 8.41 -3.95 5.07
C ASP A 64 7.87 -3.37 3.76
N HIS A 65 7.24 -4.21 2.94
CA HIS A 65 6.61 -3.78 1.69
C HIS A 65 5.44 -2.81 1.92
N LEU A 66 4.56 -3.11 2.87
CA LEU A 66 3.43 -2.23 3.21
C LEU A 66 3.92 -0.88 3.77
N ASP A 67 4.96 -0.88 4.60
CA ASP A 67 5.54 0.35 5.16
C ASP A 67 6.19 1.23 4.09
N ALA A 68 6.84 0.61 3.10
CA ALA A 68 7.37 1.31 1.94
C ALA A 68 6.24 1.98 1.13
N LEU A 69 5.17 1.24 0.83
CA LEU A 69 4.00 1.77 0.11
C LEU A 69 3.30 2.90 0.88
N CYS A 70 3.09 2.74 2.20
CA CYS A 70 2.56 3.79 3.05
C CYS A 70 3.46 5.04 3.06
N GLY A 71 4.78 4.86 3.05
CA GLY A 71 5.76 5.94 2.92
C GLY A 71 5.64 6.68 1.59
N HIS A 72 5.53 5.94 0.50
CA HIS A 72 5.38 6.46 -0.85
C HIS A 72 4.10 7.28 -1.02
N LEU A 73 2.97 6.75 -0.56
CA LEU A 73 1.70 7.47 -0.49
C LEU A 73 1.73 8.68 0.47
N ALA A 74 2.73 8.80 1.33
CA ALA A 74 2.97 9.99 2.16
C ALA A 74 3.98 10.97 1.53
N GLY A 75 4.45 10.72 0.30
CA GLY A 75 5.42 11.56 -0.41
C GLY A 75 6.88 11.21 -0.14
N ARG A 76 7.17 10.05 0.46
CA ARG A 76 8.54 9.51 0.62
C ARG A 76 8.76 8.40 -0.40
N PRO A 77 9.47 8.65 -1.51
CA PRO A 77 9.59 7.67 -2.59
C PRO A 77 10.11 6.33 -2.08
N ALA A 78 9.38 5.25 -2.35
CA ALA A 78 9.82 3.89 -2.06
C ALA A 78 10.70 3.36 -3.19
N LEU A 79 11.74 2.62 -2.83
CA LEU A 79 12.62 1.98 -3.80
C LEU A 79 11.82 1.01 -4.68
N GLY A 80 12.01 1.08 -6.00
CA GLY A 80 11.32 0.22 -6.97
C GLY A 80 10.00 0.78 -7.50
N TYR A 81 9.60 1.98 -7.07
CA TYR A 81 8.46 2.72 -7.61
C TYR A 81 8.93 4.02 -8.26
N ASP A 82 8.22 4.44 -9.31
CA ASP A 82 8.41 5.77 -9.89
C ASP A 82 8.03 6.83 -8.84
N ALA A 83 8.90 7.82 -8.61
CA ALA A 83 8.67 8.86 -7.61
C ALA A 83 7.47 9.76 -7.95
N ASP A 84 7.12 9.85 -9.24
CA ASP A 84 5.98 10.63 -9.74
C ASP A 84 4.71 9.79 -9.87
N ASP A 85 4.73 8.48 -9.57
CA ASP A 85 3.50 7.68 -9.50
C ASP A 85 2.76 7.97 -8.17
N PRO A 86 1.65 8.72 -8.17
CA PRO A 86 1.00 9.10 -6.92
C PRO A 86 0.27 7.93 -6.26
N LEU A 87 0.05 6.83 -6.99
CA LEU A 87 -0.74 5.68 -6.56
C LEU A 87 -0.27 4.41 -7.33
N PRO A 88 0.84 3.78 -6.90
CA PRO A 88 1.40 2.63 -7.59
C PRO A 88 0.45 1.43 -7.54
N ASP A 89 0.45 0.62 -8.61
CA ASP A 89 -0.46 -0.53 -8.73
C ASP A 89 -0.31 -1.53 -7.57
N ALA A 90 0.90 -1.71 -7.03
CA ALA A 90 1.12 -2.55 -5.85
C ALA A 90 0.36 -2.05 -4.60
N ALA A 91 0.19 -0.74 -4.42
CA ALA A 91 -0.63 -0.19 -3.33
C ALA A 91 -2.11 -0.51 -3.54
N LEU A 92 -2.58 -0.47 -4.79
CA LEU A 92 -3.94 -0.84 -5.15
C LEU A 92 -4.18 -2.33 -4.89
N GLU A 93 -3.32 -3.21 -5.39
CA GLU A 93 -3.41 -4.66 -5.16
C GLU A 93 -3.39 -5.01 -3.68
N ALA A 94 -2.52 -4.36 -2.90
CA ALA A 94 -2.41 -4.62 -1.47
C ALA A 94 -3.64 -4.12 -0.67
N ALA A 95 -4.43 -3.19 -1.24
CA ALA A 95 -5.68 -2.68 -0.67
C ALA A 95 -6.95 -3.33 -1.25
N GLU A 96 -6.84 -4.04 -2.39
CA GLU A 96 -7.96 -4.79 -2.98
C GLU A 96 -8.45 -5.91 -2.05
N GLY A 97 -9.75 -6.18 -2.09
CA GLY A 97 -10.37 -7.25 -1.29
C GLY A 97 -10.57 -6.92 0.19
N PHE A 98 -10.05 -5.79 0.69
CA PHE A 98 -10.28 -5.37 2.07
C PHE A 98 -11.67 -4.75 2.28
N ASN A 99 -12.15 -3.97 1.31
CA ASN A 99 -13.50 -3.39 1.32
C ASN A 99 -14.10 -3.47 -0.11
N PRO A 100 -15.33 -3.99 -0.28
CA PRO A 100 -16.01 -4.05 -1.57
C PRO A 100 -16.16 -2.69 -2.27
N GLN A 101 -16.44 -1.63 -1.51
CA GLN A 101 -16.57 -0.26 -2.04
C GLN A 101 -15.22 0.28 -2.52
N LEU A 102 -14.16 0.06 -1.74
CA LEU A 102 -12.79 0.44 -2.14
C LEU A 102 -12.36 -0.32 -3.38
N THR A 103 -12.66 -1.62 -3.44
CA THR A 103 -12.35 -2.48 -4.58
C THR A 103 -13.04 -1.97 -5.86
N ALA A 104 -14.31 -1.56 -5.76
CA ALA A 104 -15.02 -0.97 -6.90
C ALA A 104 -14.37 0.35 -7.38
N LEU A 105 -13.92 1.20 -6.46
CA LEU A 105 -13.21 2.45 -6.79
C LEU A 105 -11.85 2.18 -7.46
N ILE A 106 -11.10 1.19 -6.97
CA ILE A 106 -9.81 0.78 -7.55
C ILE A 106 -10.01 0.28 -8.99
N LEU A 107 -11.03 -0.56 -9.22
CA LEU A 107 -11.38 -1.03 -10.56
C LEU A 107 -11.80 0.12 -11.49
N GLY A 108 -12.50 1.13 -10.97
CA GLY A 108 -12.85 2.34 -11.71
C GLY A 108 -11.61 3.14 -12.13
N TYR A 109 -10.66 3.33 -11.22
CA TYR A 109 -9.40 4.02 -11.48
C TYR A 109 -8.53 3.29 -12.50
N ARG A 110 -8.34 1.97 -12.36
CA ARG A 110 -7.57 1.16 -13.32
C ARG A 110 -8.12 1.26 -14.74
N LYS A 111 -9.45 1.26 -14.89
CA LYS A 111 -10.12 1.45 -16.19
C LYS A 111 -9.85 2.83 -16.77
N ALA A 112 -9.95 3.90 -15.97
CA ALA A 112 -9.68 5.26 -16.43
C ALA A 112 -8.22 5.47 -16.85
N ARG A 113 -7.26 4.88 -16.12
CA ARG A 113 -5.83 4.90 -16.42
C ARG A 113 -5.50 4.16 -17.72
N ALA A 114 -6.16 3.03 -18.00
CA ALA A 114 -5.95 2.26 -19.23
C ALA A 114 -6.52 2.93 -20.50
N THR A 115 -7.43 3.89 -20.35
CA THR A 115 -8.06 4.63 -21.46
C THR A 115 -7.46 6.01 -21.72
N SER A 116 -6.49 6.44 -20.92
CA SER A 116 -5.75 7.71 -21.07
C SER A 116 -4.41 7.46 -21.74
#